data_AF-A0A2E5KVC8-F1
#
_entry.id   AF-A0A2E5KVC8-F1
#
_cell.length_a   1.000
_cell.length_b   1.000
_cell.length_c   1.000
_cell.angle_alpha   90.00
_cell.angle_beta   90.00
_cell.angle_gamma   90.00
#
_symmetry.space_group_name_H-M   'P 1'
#
loop_
_entity.id
_entity.type
_entity.pdbx_description
1 polymer ?
#
loop_
_entity_poly.entity_id
_entity_poly.type
_entity_poly.pdbx_seq_one_letter_code
_entity_poly.pdbx_strand_id
1 'polypeptide(L)'
;MVIGRFHALSIILFAAAVILGWGRNASAEGYVLGDKVCLECHGAEHEVWKGTKHFSSFRSVHRSDKAKGILKAVGAKRMKGSEACTLCHYSMVQKNATAKPRAKSGPGCEGCHTPASEWLDIHNDYGGPNVKRETETPEHKAKRLADSQAKGMILASDRYGIAENCMTCHGLNHPDLDGDTMAKMLGAGHPINPEFELVQYSQGTVRHRFYPPNVNENAEMTAQELARLFVEGQAAKLVSAKEAAGRSSDAKYQEAQNKRAADAAAALSSVKSVPEAAALVAEPNEANARKLVDVIAEKDLTGEVGGLLPDKNSYK
;
A
#
# COMPACT_ATOMS: atom_id res chain seq x y z
N MET A 1 10.92 49.51 -65.84
CA MET A 1 11.37 49.86 -64.47
C MET A 1 10.16 49.72 -63.56
N VAL A 2 10.30 49.00 -62.43
CA VAL A 2 9.31 48.81 -61.34
C VAL A 2 8.16 47.82 -61.71
N ILE A 3 8.20 46.54 -61.29
CA ILE A 3 7.74 45.97 -59.99
C ILE A 3 6.26 46.34 -59.76
N GLY A 4 5.26 45.47 -59.88
CA GLY A 4 5.04 44.19 -59.19
C GLY A 4 3.75 44.33 -58.36
N ARG A 5 2.85 43.32 -58.37
CA ARG A 5 1.92 42.97 -57.27
C ARG A 5 0.93 41.87 -57.70
N PHE A 6 1.35 40.61 -57.54
CA PHE A 6 0.42 39.51 -57.36
C PHE A 6 -0.25 39.66 -55.98
N HIS A 7 -1.58 39.61 -55.96
CA HIS A 7 -2.36 39.56 -54.73
C HIS A 7 -2.19 38.17 -54.09
N ALA A 8 -1.54 38.11 -52.93
CA ALA A 8 -1.57 36.94 -52.06
C ALA A 8 -2.83 37.03 -51.19
N LEU A 9 -3.80 36.14 -51.44
CA LEU A 9 -4.87 35.85 -50.49
C LEU A 9 -4.28 34.97 -49.38
N SER A 10 -4.02 35.56 -48.21
CA SER A 10 -3.68 34.80 -47.01
C SER A 10 -4.96 34.26 -46.37
N ILE A 11 -5.18 32.95 -46.51
CA ILE A 11 -6.15 32.18 -45.71
C ILE A 11 -5.51 31.94 -44.34
N ILE A 12 -6.00 32.61 -43.31
CA ILE A 12 -5.66 32.33 -41.92
C ILE A 12 -6.61 31.23 -41.43
N LEU A 13 -6.12 30.00 -41.36
CA LEU A 13 -6.77 28.89 -40.66
C LEU A 13 -6.49 29.02 -39.16
N PHE A 14 -7.47 29.47 -38.39
CA PHE A 14 -7.45 29.41 -36.93
C PHE A 14 -7.77 27.97 -36.49
N ALA A 15 -6.73 27.18 -36.19
CA ALA A 15 -6.91 25.89 -35.53
C ALA A 15 -7.14 26.13 -34.03
N ALA A 16 -8.41 26.09 -33.60
CA ALA A 16 -8.75 26.07 -32.18
C ALA A 16 -8.46 24.68 -31.61
N ALA A 17 -7.32 24.53 -30.91
CA ALA A 17 -7.03 23.34 -30.13
C ALA A 17 -7.94 23.34 -28.88
N VAL A 18 -9.01 22.54 -28.91
CA VAL A 18 -9.78 22.18 -27.73
C VAL A 18 -8.94 21.22 -26.89
N ILE A 19 -8.26 21.75 -25.88
CA ILE A 19 -7.64 20.94 -24.83
C ILE A 19 -8.79 20.40 -23.97
N LEU A 20 -9.23 19.18 -24.24
CA LEU A 20 -10.04 18.38 -23.31
C LEU A 20 -9.14 17.98 -22.13
N GLY A 21 -8.90 18.93 -21.23
CA GLY A 21 -8.35 18.64 -19.92
C GLY A 21 -9.39 17.85 -19.13
N TRP A 22 -9.16 16.55 -18.95
CA TRP A 22 -9.80 15.81 -17.88
C TRP A 22 -9.28 16.40 -16.56
N GLY A 23 -10.04 17.34 -16.03
CA GLY A 23 -9.87 17.80 -14.66
C GLY A 23 -10.01 16.58 -13.75
N ARG A 24 -8.91 16.13 -13.18
CA ARG A 24 -8.94 15.36 -11.94
C ARG A 24 -9.72 16.24 -10.95
N ASN A 25 -10.94 15.84 -10.62
CA ASN A 25 -11.66 16.44 -9.51
C ASN A 25 -10.74 16.36 -8.29
N ALA A 26 -10.26 17.51 -7.82
CA ALA A 26 -9.51 17.61 -6.58
C ALA A 26 -10.50 17.40 -5.44
N SER A 27 -10.84 16.13 -5.18
CA SER A 27 -11.30 15.73 -3.86
C SER A 27 -10.18 16.10 -2.89
N ALA A 28 -10.51 16.74 -1.78
CA ALA A 28 -9.53 16.92 -0.71
C ALA A 28 -8.92 15.55 -0.38
N GLU A 29 -7.60 15.49 -0.33
CA GLU A 29 -6.89 14.27 0.03
C GLU A 29 -7.25 13.91 1.48
N GLY A 30 -7.61 12.64 1.70
CA GLY A 30 -8.04 12.19 3.02
C GLY A 30 -6.95 12.35 4.08
N TYR A 31 -7.35 12.57 5.33
CA TYR A 31 -6.44 12.73 6.46
C TYR A 31 -6.67 11.69 7.56
N VAL A 32 -5.60 11.43 8.31
CA VAL A 32 -5.57 10.40 9.36
C VAL A 32 -6.34 10.90 10.59
N LEU A 33 -7.31 10.12 11.07
CA LEU A 33 -8.15 10.42 12.24
C LEU A 33 -7.56 9.84 13.55
N GLY A 34 -6.77 8.77 13.44
CA GLY A 34 -6.12 8.08 14.55
C GLY A 34 -6.83 6.80 14.98
N ASP A 35 -6.13 5.96 15.74
CA ASP A 35 -6.57 4.60 16.09
C ASP A 35 -7.88 4.54 16.90
N LYS A 36 -8.21 5.62 17.62
CA LYS A 36 -9.39 5.66 18.49
C LYS A 36 -10.71 5.55 17.72
N VAL A 37 -10.80 6.14 16.52
CA VAL A 37 -12.05 6.05 15.74
C VAL A 37 -12.29 4.63 15.23
N CYS A 38 -11.23 3.84 15.06
CA CYS A 38 -11.32 2.43 14.68
C CYS A 38 -11.64 1.54 15.89
N LEU A 39 -11.05 1.83 17.05
CA LEU A 39 -11.22 1.09 18.31
C LEU A 39 -12.70 0.95 18.73
N GLU A 40 -13.54 1.95 18.43
CA GLU A 40 -14.96 1.94 18.80
C GLU A 40 -15.73 0.74 18.22
N CYS A 41 -15.31 0.23 17.06
CA CYS A 41 -15.92 -0.94 16.41
C CYS A 41 -14.96 -2.14 16.27
N HIS A 42 -13.64 -1.92 16.27
CA HIS A 42 -12.61 -2.93 16.03
C HIS A 42 -11.72 -3.16 17.27
N GLY A 43 -12.35 -3.53 18.38
CA GLY A 43 -11.66 -3.73 19.65
C GLY A 43 -10.61 -4.84 19.61
N ALA A 44 -10.95 -6.00 19.03
CA ALA A 44 -10.04 -7.15 19.00
C ALA A 44 -8.84 -6.91 18.07
N GLU A 45 -9.06 -6.28 16.93
CA GLU A 45 -8.01 -5.86 15.99
C GLU A 45 -7.09 -4.81 16.62
N HIS A 46 -7.64 -3.87 17.40
CA HIS A 46 -6.85 -2.87 18.12
C HIS A 46 -5.93 -3.50 19.18
N GLU A 47 -6.41 -4.52 19.91
CA GLU A 47 -5.57 -5.28 20.84
C GLU A 47 -4.40 -5.98 20.14
N VAL A 48 -4.65 -6.59 18.97
CA VAL A 48 -3.57 -7.14 18.13
C VAL A 48 -2.57 -6.05 17.76
N TRP A 49 -3.03 -4.92 17.23
CA TRP A 49 -2.16 -3.82 16.83
C TRP A 49 -1.24 -3.35 17.96
N LYS A 50 -1.74 -3.23 19.20
CA LYS A 50 -0.92 -2.84 20.36
C LYS A 50 0.24 -3.79 20.64
N GLY A 51 0.13 -5.07 20.24
CA GLY A 51 1.20 -6.06 20.32
C GLY A 51 2.30 -5.91 19.27
N THR A 52 2.09 -5.09 18.23
CA THR A 52 2.97 -5.05 17.05
C THR A 52 4.25 -4.22 17.24
N LYS A 53 5.20 -4.44 16.32
CA LYS A 53 6.34 -3.51 16.14
C LYS A 53 5.89 -2.14 15.66
N HIS A 54 4.81 -2.03 14.90
CA HIS A 54 4.27 -0.74 14.49
C HIS A 54 3.87 0.11 15.70
N PHE A 55 3.10 -0.44 16.64
CA PHE A 55 2.74 0.26 17.87
C PHE A 55 3.96 0.66 18.71
N SER A 56 4.83 -0.31 19.01
CA SER A 56 5.98 -0.09 19.89
C SER A 56 7.07 0.81 19.30
N SER A 57 7.21 0.85 17.96
CA SER A 57 8.21 1.67 17.27
C SER A 57 8.07 3.16 17.56
N PHE A 58 6.86 3.64 17.87
CA PHE A 58 6.60 5.04 18.20
C PHE A 58 7.52 5.58 19.30
N ARG A 59 7.86 4.71 20.27
CA ARG A 59 8.65 5.06 21.45
C ARG A 59 10.15 4.91 21.24
N SER A 60 10.59 4.07 20.30
CA SER A 60 11.98 3.62 20.20
C SER A 60 12.71 4.06 18.92
N VAL A 61 12.06 4.02 17.74
CA VAL A 61 12.77 4.13 16.45
C VAL A 61 13.57 5.44 16.33
N HIS A 62 12.96 6.54 16.77
CA HIS A 62 13.52 7.90 16.73
C HIS A 62 14.65 8.16 17.73
N ARG A 63 14.92 7.22 18.64
CA ARG A 63 15.98 7.32 19.64
C ARG A 63 17.23 6.54 19.24
N SER A 64 17.14 5.71 18.20
CA SER A 64 18.28 4.92 17.75
C SER A 64 19.38 5.80 17.15
N ASP A 65 20.65 5.43 17.37
CA ASP A 65 21.78 6.15 16.76
C ASP A 65 21.77 6.04 15.24
N LYS A 66 21.26 4.92 14.72
CA LYS A 66 21.01 4.71 13.29
C LYS A 66 20.10 5.79 12.70
N ALA A 67 19.02 6.15 13.41
CA ALA A 67 18.13 7.22 12.96
C ALA A 67 18.84 8.58 12.87
N LYS A 68 19.79 8.88 13.76
CA LYS A 68 20.57 10.14 13.72
C LYS A 68 21.41 10.24 12.45
N GLY A 69 22.07 9.14 12.05
CA GLY A 69 22.87 9.09 10.83
C GLY A 69 22.01 9.32 9.58
N ILE A 70 20.87 8.65 9.48
CA ILE A 70 19.93 8.77 8.36
C ILE A 70 19.35 10.19 8.29
N LEU A 71 18.90 10.75 9.43
CA LEU A 71 18.40 12.13 9.51
C LEU A 71 19.40 13.15 8.97
N LYS A 72 20.68 13.01 9.35
CA LYS A 72 21.75 13.88 8.85
C LYS A 72 21.92 13.76 7.33
N ALA A 73 21.85 12.54 6.78
CA ALA A 73 22.01 12.29 5.35
C ALA A 73 20.89 12.91 4.50
N VAL A 74 19.66 12.95 5.04
CA VAL A 74 18.50 13.58 4.36
C VAL A 74 18.26 15.03 4.79
N GLY A 75 19.17 15.64 5.54
CA GLY A 75 19.06 17.05 5.97
C GLY A 75 17.96 17.32 7.01
N ALA A 76 17.43 16.29 7.66
CA ALA A 76 16.37 16.41 8.65
C ALA A 76 16.93 16.48 10.09
N LYS A 77 16.24 17.22 10.97
CA LYS A 77 16.63 17.33 12.39
C LYS A 77 16.00 16.28 13.30
N ARG A 78 14.78 15.84 12.98
CA ARG A 78 13.99 14.90 13.80
C ARG A 78 13.02 14.11 12.92
N MET A 79 12.83 12.83 13.22
CA MET A 79 11.91 11.98 12.44
C MET A 79 10.48 12.52 12.47
N LYS A 80 9.93 12.89 13.63
CA LYS A 80 8.55 13.40 13.79
C LYS A 80 8.27 14.76 13.12
N GLY A 81 9.26 15.36 12.48
CA GLY A 81 9.11 16.62 11.74
C GLY A 81 9.70 16.56 10.34
N SER A 82 10.06 15.36 9.89
CA SER A 82 10.62 15.09 8.58
C SER A 82 9.58 14.36 7.76
N GLU A 83 9.16 14.95 6.65
CA GLU A 83 8.23 14.32 5.71
C GLU A 83 8.72 12.93 5.29
N ALA A 84 10.00 12.82 4.93
CA ALA A 84 10.66 11.56 4.59
C ALA A 84 10.53 10.45 5.65
N CYS A 85 10.46 10.83 6.93
CA CYS A 85 10.34 9.84 8.00
C CYS A 85 8.88 9.60 8.40
N THR A 86 8.01 10.62 8.28
CA THR A 86 6.64 10.53 8.78
C THR A 86 5.73 9.68 7.94
N LEU A 87 6.02 9.53 6.65
CA LEU A 87 5.23 8.71 5.74
C LEU A 87 5.17 7.23 6.17
N CYS A 88 6.27 6.70 6.72
CA CYS A 88 6.36 5.27 7.07
C CYS A 88 6.42 4.95 8.56
N HIS A 89 6.72 5.92 9.43
CA HIS A 89 6.97 5.63 10.86
C HIS A 89 5.92 6.16 11.81
N TYR A 90 4.94 6.95 11.36
CA TYR A 90 3.96 7.57 12.25
C TYR A 90 2.57 7.69 11.63
N SER A 91 1.54 7.47 12.45
CA SER A 91 0.20 8.00 12.13
C SER A 91 0.18 9.51 12.42
N MET A 92 0.13 10.30 11.34
CA MET A 92 0.12 11.76 11.37
C MET A 92 -1.31 12.30 11.48
N VAL A 93 -1.89 12.19 12.68
CA VAL A 93 -3.30 12.52 12.95
C VAL A 93 -3.60 14.02 12.77
N GLN A 94 -4.73 14.30 12.12
CA GLN A 94 -5.32 15.64 11.96
C GLN A 94 -6.71 15.69 12.59
N LYS A 95 -7.10 16.85 13.11
CA LYS A 95 -8.45 17.06 13.68
C LYS A 95 -9.50 17.40 12.62
N ASN A 96 -9.07 18.03 11.54
CA ASN A 96 -9.85 18.41 10.37
C ASN A 96 -8.86 18.69 9.22
N ALA A 97 -9.36 18.88 8.01
CA ALA A 97 -8.56 19.06 6.79
C ALA A 97 -7.56 20.24 6.83
N THR A 98 -7.76 21.23 7.72
CA THR A 98 -6.88 22.41 7.84
C THR A 98 -5.92 22.31 9.03
N ALA A 99 -6.10 21.31 9.90
CA ALA A 99 -5.35 21.19 11.13
C ALA A 99 -3.97 20.58 10.86
N LYS A 100 -2.93 21.19 11.43
CA LYS A 100 -1.56 20.68 11.30
C LYS A 100 -1.45 19.21 11.79
N PRO A 101 -0.94 18.28 10.96
CA PRO A 101 -0.75 16.89 11.34
C PRO A 101 0.20 16.72 12.52
N ARG A 102 -0.10 15.75 13.39
CA ARG A 102 0.74 15.41 14.54
C ARG A 102 0.95 13.91 14.66
N ALA A 103 2.20 13.49 14.82
CA ALA A 103 2.53 12.11 15.14
C ALA A 103 1.91 11.71 16.50
N LYS A 104 0.92 10.82 16.50
CA LYS A 104 0.24 10.34 17.71
C LYS A 104 0.61 8.92 18.11
N SER A 105 0.96 8.10 17.13
CA SER A 105 1.38 6.71 17.28
C SER A 105 2.37 6.34 16.17
N GLY A 106 2.89 5.12 16.21
CA GLY A 106 3.55 4.52 15.04
C GLY A 106 2.51 4.20 13.95
N PRO A 107 2.84 3.42 12.92
CA PRO A 107 1.86 3.04 11.91
C PRO A 107 0.63 2.38 12.56
N GLY A 108 -0.55 2.97 12.36
CA GLY A 108 -1.83 2.53 12.90
C GLY A 108 -2.70 1.84 11.84
N CYS A 109 -4.00 1.70 12.15
CA CYS A 109 -5.01 1.12 11.26
C CYS A 109 -4.96 1.76 9.86
N GLU A 110 -4.97 3.10 9.82
CA GLU A 110 -4.95 3.92 8.61
C GLU A 110 -3.62 3.88 7.84
N GLY A 111 -2.57 3.27 8.42
CA GLY A 111 -1.33 2.98 7.70
C GLY A 111 -1.48 1.81 6.73
N CYS A 112 -2.39 0.87 7.00
CA CYS A 112 -2.71 -0.24 6.11
C CYS A 112 -4.02 -0.03 5.35
N HIS A 113 -5.02 0.55 6.02
CA HIS A 113 -6.38 0.79 5.49
C HIS A 113 -6.58 2.17 4.87
N THR A 114 -5.51 2.96 4.76
CA THR A 114 -5.46 4.36 4.28
C THR A 114 -6.15 5.37 5.21
N PRO A 115 -5.94 6.69 5.02
CA PRO A 115 -6.56 7.73 5.85
C PRO A 115 -8.10 7.69 5.83
N ALA A 116 -8.72 7.71 7.01
CA ALA A 116 -10.14 7.39 7.15
C ALA A 116 -11.12 8.55 6.99
N SER A 117 -10.66 9.81 6.88
CA SER A 117 -11.56 10.97 6.89
C SER A 117 -12.63 10.96 5.80
N GLU A 118 -12.34 10.33 4.65
CA GLU A 118 -13.25 10.32 3.49
C GLU A 118 -14.16 9.09 3.43
N TRP A 119 -13.83 8.02 4.16
CA TRP A 119 -14.54 6.74 4.06
C TRP A 119 -15.11 6.23 5.38
N LEU A 120 -14.72 6.76 6.55
CA LEU A 120 -15.19 6.25 7.85
C LEU A 120 -16.71 6.30 7.99
N ASP A 121 -17.32 7.43 7.63
CA ASP A 121 -18.78 7.60 7.74
C ASP A 121 -19.53 6.63 6.80
N ILE A 122 -18.99 6.41 5.60
CA ILE A 122 -19.55 5.45 4.63
C ILE A 122 -19.39 4.03 5.18
N HIS A 123 -18.21 3.69 5.70
CA HIS A 123 -17.91 2.39 6.27
C HIS A 123 -18.86 2.03 7.42
N ASN A 124 -19.26 3.03 8.21
CA ASN A 124 -20.10 2.87 9.40
C ASN A 124 -21.61 2.94 9.14
N ASP A 125 -22.06 3.31 7.93
CA ASP A 125 -23.48 3.36 7.60
C ASP A 125 -23.99 1.97 7.20
N TYR A 126 -24.81 1.30 8.00
CA TYR A 126 -25.38 -0.01 7.63
C TYR A 126 -26.74 0.07 6.92
N GLY A 127 -27.15 1.26 6.45
CA GLY A 127 -28.42 1.48 5.76
C GLY A 127 -29.49 2.14 6.64
N GLY A 128 -29.06 2.90 7.65
CA GLY A 128 -29.95 3.67 8.52
C GLY A 128 -29.73 3.47 10.02
N PRO A 129 -30.37 4.31 10.88
CA PRO A 129 -30.02 4.46 12.30
C PRO A 129 -30.26 3.23 13.17
N ASN A 130 -31.07 2.27 12.71
CA ASN A 130 -31.40 1.06 13.46
C ASN A 130 -30.94 -0.22 12.76
N VAL A 131 -30.22 -0.10 11.63
CA VAL A 131 -29.70 -1.26 10.91
C VAL A 131 -28.34 -1.59 11.49
N LYS A 132 -28.16 -2.84 11.92
CA LYS A 132 -26.88 -3.37 12.39
C LYS A 132 -26.18 -4.11 11.26
N ARG A 133 -24.88 -4.36 11.41
CA ARG A 133 -24.08 -5.16 10.47
C ARG A 133 -24.73 -6.50 10.14
N GLU A 134 -25.34 -7.15 11.13
CA GLU A 134 -25.96 -8.47 10.98
C GLU A 134 -27.28 -8.43 10.19
N THR A 135 -27.91 -7.25 10.11
CA THR A 135 -29.21 -7.02 9.47
C THR A 135 -29.12 -6.16 8.21
N GLU A 136 -27.90 -5.76 7.82
CA GLU A 136 -27.64 -5.02 6.59
C GLU A 136 -28.04 -5.86 5.36
N THR A 137 -28.69 -5.24 4.37
CA THR A 137 -29.05 -5.95 3.14
C THR A 137 -27.81 -6.21 2.27
N PRO A 138 -27.78 -7.31 1.48
CA PRO A 138 -26.67 -7.58 0.57
C PRO A 138 -26.37 -6.42 -0.40
N GLU A 139 -27.40 -5.75 -0.90
CA GLU A 139 -27.29 -4.63 -1.85
C GLU A 139 -26.64 -3.41 -1.17
N HIS A 140 -27.07 -3.09 0.05
CA HIS A 140 -26.50 -1.99 0.82
C HIS A 140 -25.03 -2.28 1.13
N LYS A 141 -24.72 -3.49 1.59
CA LYS A 141 -23.35 -3.92 1.88
C LYS A 141 -22.44 -3.79 0.66
N ALA A 142 -22.88 -4.30 -0.49
CA ALA A 142 -22.11 -4.21 -1.73
C ALA A 142 -21.84 -2.75 -2.11
N LYS A 143 -22.86 -1.89 -2.05
CA LYS A 143 -22.73 -0.46 -2.34
C LYS A 143 -21.79 0.24 -1.37
N ARG A 144 -21.96 0.03 -0.07
CA ARG A 144 -21.12 0.62 0.99
C ARG A 144 -19.65 0.28 0.82
N LEU A 145 -19.34 -0.99 0.58
CA LEU A 145 -17.97 -1.44 0.39
C LEU A 145 -17.34 -0.81 -0.87
N ALA A 146 -18.09 -0.77 -1.98
CA ALA A 146 -17.65 -0.12 -3.21
C ALA A 146 -17.43 1.39 -3.03
N ASP A 147 -18.36 2.08 -2.37
CA ASP A 147 -18.25 3.52 -2.07
C ASP A 147 -17.07 3.82 -1.14
N SER A 148 -16.85 2.98 -0.12
CA SER A 148 -15.71 3.11 0.81
C SER A 148 -14.38 2.98 0.06
N GLN A 149 -14.28 1.99 -0.83
CA GLN A 149 -13.10 1.81 -1.70
C GLN A 149 -12.91 2.98 -2.66
N ALA A 150 -14.00 3.49 -3.26
CA ALA A 150 -13.94 4.67 -4.14
C ALA A 150 -13.45 5.93 -3.40
N LYS A 151 -13.60 5.97 -2.08
CA LYS A 151 -13.05 7.01 -1.19
C LYS A 151 -11.66 6.68 -0.62
N GLY A 152 -11.04 5.60 -1.09
CA GLY A 152 -9.66 5.25 -0.80
C GLY A 152 -9.47 4.16 0.25
N MET A 153 -10.54 3.63 0.87
CA MET A 153 -10.40 2.55 1.85
C MET A 153 -9.80 1.31 1.19
N ILE A 154 -8.71 0.78 1.76
CA ILE A 154 -8.26 -0.58 1.43
C ILE A 154 -9.03 -1.54 2.33
N LEU A 155 -9.94 -2.33 1.73
CA LEU A 155 -10.73 -3.33 2.45
C LEU A 155 -9.84 -4.48 2.94
N ALA A 156 -10.21 -5.09 4.07
CA ALA A 156 -9.55 -6.31 4.56
C ALA A 156 -9.59 -7.48 3.56
N SER A 157 -10.56 -7.48 2.64
CA SER A 157 -10.66 -8.45 1.54
C SER A 157 -9.76 -8.13 0.35
N ASP A 158 -9.29 -6.89 0.20
CA ASP A 158 -8.34 -6.49 -0.85
C ASP A 158 -6.90 -6.78 -0.39
N ARG A 159 -6.56 -8.07 -0.32
CA ARG A 159 -5.27 -8.52 0.20
C ARG A 159 -4.09 -8.04 -0.63
N TYR A 160 -4.22 -7.97 -1.96
CA TYR A 160 -3.17 -7.38 -2.79
C TYR A 160 -3.05 -5.88 -2.54
N GLY A 161 -4.14 -5.13 -2.39
CA GLY A 161 -4.07 -3.69 -2.07
C GLY A 161 -3.35 -3.45 -0.73
N ILE A 162 -3.61 -4.30 0.27
CA ILE A 162 -2.84 -4.29 1.52
C ILE A 162 -1.36 -4.60 1.27
N ALA A 163 -1.06 -5.64 0.49
CA ALA A 163 0.31 -6.04 0.18
C ALA A 163 1.09 -4.93 -0.53
N GLU A 164 0.49 -4.31 -1.53
CA GLU A 164 1.02 -3.18 -2.29
C GLU A 164 1.28 -1.98 -1.38
N ASN A 165 0.31 -1.62 -0.53
CA ASN A 165 0.47 -0.56 0.44
C ASN A 165 1.58 -0.88 1.46
N CYS A 166 1.72 -2.12 1.92
CA CYS A 166 2.85 -2.52 2.78
C CYS A 166 4.21 -2.29 2.09
N MET A 167 4.31 -2.51 0.77
CA MET A 167 5.55 -2.34 0.02
C MET A 167 5.98 -0.87 -0.12
N THR A 168 5.08 0.11 0.01
CA THR A 168 5.45 1.54 0.01
C THR A 168 6.54 1.82 1.06
N CYS A 169 6.43 1.21 2.23
CA CYS A 169 7.37 1.36 3.33
C CYS A 169 8.37 0.20 3.45
N HIS A 170 7.90 -1.05 3.42
CA HIS A 170 8.80 -2.20 3.57
C HIS A 170 9.68 -2.44 2.34
N GLY A 171 9.21 -2.00 1.17
CA GLY A 171 9.96 -2.01 -0.08
C GLY A 171 10.76 -0.73 -0.35
N LEU A 172 10.70 0.27 0.54
CA LEU A 172 11.36 1.56 0.35
C LEU A 172 11.02 2.17 -1.02
N ASN A 173 9.73 2.33 -1.29
CA ASN A 173 9.16 2.83 -2.55
C ASN A 173 7.93 3.73 -2.31
N HIS A 174 7.97 4.62 -1.33
CA HIS A 174 6.81 5.47 -1.03
C HIS A 174 6.58 6.45 -2.19
N PRO A 175 5.35 6.59 -2.74
CA PRO A 175 5.09 7.46 -3.90
C PRO A 175 5.45 8.93 -3.61
N ASP A 176 5.19 9.41 -2.40
CA ASP A 176 5.46 10.80 -1.99
C ASP A 176 6.93 11.09 -1.64
N LEU A 177 7.85 10.16 -1.89
CA LEU A 177 9.30 10.40 -1.74
C LEU A 177 10.02 10.16 -3.04
N ASP A 178 10.90 11.09 -3.41
CA ASP A 178 11.76 10.90 -4.57
C ASP A 178 12.77 9.75 -4.35
N GLY A 179 13.17 9.11 -5.45
CA GLY A 179 14.08 7.96 -5.40
C GLY A 179 15.46 8.31 -4.86
N ASP A 180 15.96 9.54 -5.05
CA ASP A 180 17.28 9.94 -4.57
C ASP A 180 17.29 10.14 -3.04
N THR A 181 16.19 10.62 -2.46
CA THR A 181 16.00 10.64 -1.01
C THR A 181 15.97 9.22 -0.45
N MET A 182 15.28 8.28 -1.11
CA MET A 182 15.27 6.87 -0.71
C MET A 182 16.65 6.22 -0.82
N ALA A 183 17.39 6.50 -1.90
CA ALA A 183 18.76 6.04 -2.09
C ALA A 183 19.70 6.61 -1.02
N LYS A 184 19.60 7.91 -0.69
CA LYS A 184 20.37 8.53 0.41
C LYS A 184 20.06 7.87 1.75
N MET A 185 18.80 7.58 2.04
CA MET A 185 18.42 6.86 3.26
C MET A 185 19.08 5.49 3.30
N LEU A 186 18.98 4.71 2.23
CA LEU A 186 19.59 3.38 2.12
C LEU A 186 21.12 3.46 2.29
N GLY A 187 21.79 4.40 1.62
CA GLY A 187 23.23 4.64 1.72
C GLY A 187 23.68 5.05 3.12
N ALA A 188 22.82 5.75 3.87
CA ALA A 188 23.02 6.08 5.29
C ALA A 188 22.67 4.92 6.24
N GLY A 189 22.40 3.74 5.69
CA GLY A 189 22.14 2.51 6.42
C GLY A 189 20.67 2.24 6.70
N HIS A 190 19.70 3.04 6.22
CA HIS A 190 18.28 2.73 6.38
C HIS A 190 18.01 1.29 5.90
N PRO A 191 17.36 0.45 6.71
CA PRO A 191 17.06 -0.91 6.28
C PRO A 191 16.09 -0.86 5.09
N ILE A 192 16.46 -1.48 3.98
CA ILE A 192 15.46 -2.06 3.07
C ILE A 192 15.20 -3.45 3.65
N ASN A 193 13.95 -3.83 3.92
CA ASN A 193 13.65 -5.14 4.52
C ASN A 193 13.54 -6.16 3.39
N PRO A 194 14.63 -6.80 2.92
CA PRO A 194 14.57 -7.61 1.72
C PRO A 194 13.77 -8.91 1.98
N GLU A 195 13.74 -9.31 3.26
CA GLU A 195 13.03 -10.45 3.83
C GLU A 195 11.57 -10.12 4.19
N PHE A 196 11.05 -8.93 3.82
CA PHE A 196 9.62 -8.70 3.97
C PHE A 196 8.86 -9.74 3.12
N GLU A 197 8.10 -10.58 3.82
CA GLU A 197 7.27 -11.63 3.25
C GLU A 197 5.88 -11.53 3.87
N LEU A 198 4.85 -11.39 3.04
CA LEU A 198 3.51 -11.03 3.48
C LEU A 198 2.88 -12.09 4.39
N VAL A 199 3.10 -13.38 4.14
CA VAL A 199 2.59 -14.46 4.99
C VAL A 199 3.21 -14.38 6.39
N GLN A 200 4.54 -14.25 6.50
CA GLN A 200 5.26 -14.19 7.77
C GLN A 200 4.74 -13.05 8.66
N TYR A 201 4.54 -11.87 8.09
CA TYR A 201 4.04 -10.70 8.82
C TYR A 201 2.55 -10.82 9.13
N SER A 202 1.74 -11.19 8.13
CA SER A 202 0.27 -11.31 8.29
C SER A 202 -0.12 -12.37 9.31
N GLN A 203 0.66 -13.44 9.45
CA GLN A 203 0.35 -14.54 10.36
C GLN A 203 1.05 -14.42 11.71
N GLY A 204 2.14 -13.66 11.81
CA GLY A 204 2.90 -13.47 13.04
C GLY A 204 2.40 -12.31 13.90
N THR A 205 2.52 -11.09 13.39
CA THR A 205 2.31 -9.86 14.18
C THR A 205 0.95 -9.24 13.95
N VAL A 206 0.45 -9.27 12.72
CA VAL A 206 -0.73 -8.47 12.33
C VAL A 206 -1.92 -9.34 11.95
N ARG A 207 -1.98 -10.60 12.37
CA ARG A 207 -3.19 -11.42 12.13
C ARG A 207 -4.34 -10.87 12.94
N HIS A 208 -5.41 -10.43 12.30
CA HIS A 208 -6.60 -9.89 12.97
C HIS A 208 -7.89 -10.33 12.24
N ARG A 209 -8.02 -11.64 12.04
CA ARG A 209 -9.07 -12.30 11.24
C ARG A 209 -10.36 -12.53 12.05
N PHE A 210 -10.97 -11.46 12.55
CA PHE A 210 -12.20 -11.47 13.36
C PHE A 210 -13.45 -11.20 12.53
N TYR A 211 -13.94 -12.18 11.78
CA TYR A 211 -15.10 -12.00 10.89
C TYR A 211 -16.08 -13.18 10.96
N PRO A 212 -17.34 -13.00 10.50
CA PRO A 212 -18.33 -14.07 10.52
C PRO A 212 -17.83 -15.36 9.84
N PRO A 213 -18.18 -16.55 10.36
CA PRO A 213 -19.18 -16.77 11.41
C PRO A 213 -18.67 -16.57 12.85
N ASN A 214 -17.35 -16.45 13.08
CA ASN A 214 -16.79 -16.29 14.42
C ASN A 214 -15.99 -14.98 14.55
N VAL A 215 -16.67 -13.91 14.98
CA VAL A 215 -16.06 -12.58 15.18
C VAL A 215 -15.20 -12.48 16.45
N ASN A 216 -15.16 -13.53 17.28
CA ASN A 216 -14.39 -13.55 18.52
C ASN A 216 -13.08 -14.34 18.40
N GLU A 217 -12.82 -14.92 17.23
CA GLU A 217 -11.65 -15.74 16.98
C GLU A 217 -10.74 -15.07 15.95
N ASN A 218 -9.45 -15.02 16.25
CA ASN A 218 -8.44 -14.58 15.29
C ASN A 218 -8.05 -15.76 14.39
N ALA A 219 -8.91 -16.06 13.42
CA ALA A 219 -8.85 -17.29 12.64
C ALA A 219 -7.49 -17.48 11.92
N GLU A 220 -6.98 -18.70 11.92
CA GLU A 220 -5.81 -19.06 11.11
C GLU A 220 -6.17 -19.16 9.63
N MET A 221 -5.21 -18.87 8.75
CA MET A 221 -5.36 -19.17 7.33
C MET A 221 -5.20 -20.67 7.07
N THR A 222 -6.00 -21.22 6.15
CA THR A 222 -5.75 -22.56 5.59
C THR A 222 -4.49 -22.57 4.71
N ALA A 223 -3.94 -23.74 4.42
CA ALA A 223 -2.80 -23.85 3.50
C ALA A 223 -3.06 -23.22 2.13
N GLN A 224 -4.28 -23.36 1.60
CA GLN A 224 -4.70 -22.76 0.33
C GLN A 224 -4.79 -21.24 0.41
N GLU A 225 -5.26 -20.69 1.54
CA GLU A 225 -5.26 -19.25 1.75
C GLU A 225 -3.84 -18.69 1.89
N LEU A 226 -2.94 -19.40 2.59
CA LEU A 226 -1.53 -19.02 2.71
C LEU A 226 -0.83 -19.03 1.35
N ALA A 227 -1.09 -20.04 0.51
CA ALA A 227 -0.53 -20.12 -0.84
C ALA A 227 -0.98 -18.94 -1.72
N ARG A 228 -2.27 -18.58 -1.68
CA ARG A 228 -2.79 -17.39 -2.39
C ARG A 228 -2.17 -16.10 -1.86
N LEU A 229 -2.15 -15.92 -0.54
CA LEU A 229 -1.56 -14.74 0.10
C LEU A 229 -0.08 -14.58 -0.22
N PHE A 230 0.67 -15.68 -0.28
CA PHE A 230 2.05 -15.67 -0.71
C PHE A 230 2.20 -15.14 -2.14
N VAL A 231 1.39 -15.64 -3.08
CA VAL A 231 1.42 -15.17 -4.48
C VAL A 231 1.03 -13.70 -4.59
N GLU A 232 -0.01 -13.26 -3.88
CA GLU A 232 -0.41 -11.85 -3.79
C GLU A 232 0.74 -10.96 -3.28
N GLY A 233 1.45 -11.41 -2.23
CA GLY A 233 2.60 -10.72 -1.67
C GLY A 233 3.80 -10.65 -2.62
N GLN A 234 4.10 -11.73 -3.34
CA GLN A 234 5.18 -11.74 -4.35
C GLN A 234 4.81 -10.86 -5.56
N ALA A 235 3.55 -10.83 -5.97
CA ALA A 235 3.07 -9.94 -7.02
C ALA A 235 3.30 -8.47 -6.64
N ALA A 236 2.85 -8.05 -5.45
CA ALA A 236 3.08 -6.70 -4.94
C ALA A 236 4.58 -6.38 -4.79
N LYS A 237 5.40 -7.34 -4.33
CA LYS A 237 6.86 -7.21 -4.21
C LYS A 237 7.49 -6.93 -5.58
N LEU A 238 7.13 -7.71 -6.60
CA LEU A 238 7.67 -7.61 -7.94
C LEU A 238 7.32 -6.26 -8.59
N VAL A 239 6.04 -5.86 -8.55
CA VAL A 239 5.58 -4.58 -9.11
C VAL A 239 6.30 -3.41 -8.42
N SER A 240 6.25 -3.36 -7.09
CA SER A 240 6.89 -2.29 -6.31
C SER A 240 8.41 -2.22 -6.56
N ALA A 241 9.10 -3.36 -6.59
CA ALA A 241 10.54 -3.37 -6.76
C ALA A 241 10.98 -2.92 -8.17
N LYS A 242 10.22 -3.31 -9.21
CA LYS A 242 10.51 -2.88 -10.59
C LYS A 242 10.25 -1.40 -10.81
N GLU A 243 9.18 -0.87 -10.24
CA GLU A 243 8.93 0.57 -10.21
C GLU A 243 10.07 1.29 -9.48
N ALA A 244 10.39 0.87 -8.25
CA ALA A 244 11.41 1.48 -7.41
C ALA A 244 12.79 1.55 -8.09
N ALA A 245 13.21 0.48 -8.76
CA ALA A 245 14.49 0.43 -9.48
C ALA A 245 14.62 1.53 -10.55
N GLY A 246 13.50 2.01 -11.12
CA GLY A 246 13.47 3.10 -12.09
C GLY A 246 13.48 4.51 -11.49
N ARG A 247 13.35 4.66 -10.17
CA ARG A 247 13.16 5.96 -9.50
C ARG A 247 14.46 6.68 -9.12
N SER A 248 15.60 6.00 -9.16
CA SER A 248 16.91 6.59 -8.90
C SER A 248 17.99 5.95 -9.76
N SER A 249 19.06 6.70 -10.01
CA SER A 249 20.28 6.22 -10.67
C SER A 249 21.34 5.69 -9.70
N ASP A 250 21.09 5.74 -8.38
CA ASP A 250 22.01 5.22 -7.38
C ASP A 250 22.16 3.69 -7.51
N ALA A 251 23.40 3.23 -7.70
CA ALA A 251 23.70 1.83 -7.96
C ALA A 251 23.29 0.89 -6.81
N LYS A 252 23.43 1.31 -5.55
CA LYS A 252 23.07 0.47 -4.38
C LYS A 252 21.57 0.33 -4.24
N TYR A 253 20.84 1.42 -4.49
CA TYR A 253 19.39 1.39 -4.51
C TYR A 253 18.87 0.51 -5.65
N GLN A 254 19.39 0.69 -6.87
CA GLN A 254 19.03 -0.16 -8.01
C GLN A 254 19.35 -1.64 -7.76
N GLU A 255 20.53 -1.96 -7.23
CA GLU A 255 20.91 -3.33 -6.90
C GLU A 255 19.94 -3.96 -5.88
N ALA A 256 19.62 -3.24 -4.80
CA ALA A 256 18.71 -3.73 -3.78
C ALA A 256 17.28 -3.96 -4.32
N GLN A 257 16.77 -3.05 -5.16
CA GLN A 257 15.45 -3.20 -5.77
C GLN A 257 15.43 -4.30 -6.84
N ASN A 258 16.46 -4.40 -7.69
CA ASN A 258 16.57 -5.46 -8.67
C ASN A 258 16.66 -6.84 -8.01
N LYS A 259 17.35 -6.96 -6.88
CA LYS A 259 17.35 -8.20 -6.09
C LYS A 259 15.94 -8.56 -5.61
N ARG A 260 15.20 -7.61 -5.01
CA ARG A 260 13.81 -7.84 -4.58
C ARG A 260 12.93 -8.31 -5.74
N ALA A 261 13.08 -7.69 -6.91
CA ALA A 261 12.33 -8.05 -8.11
C ALA A 261 12.69 -9.46 -8.61
N ALA A 262 13.98 -9.80 -8.65
CA ALA A 262 14.44 -11.12 -9.09
C ALA A 262 13.94 -12.23 -8.17
N ASP A 263 14.03 -12.03 -6.85
CA ASP A 263 13.55 -13.01 -5.85
C ASP A 263 12.03 -13.24 -6.00
N ALA A 264 11.26 -12.16 -6.19
CA ALA A 264 9.81 -12.25 -6.39
C ALA A 264 9.44 -12.93 -7.72
N ALA A 265 10.13 -12.59 -8.81
CA ALA A 265 9.93 -13.20 -10.11
C ALA A 265 10.25 -14.71 -10.09
N ALA A 266 11.30 -15.13 -9.37
CA ALA A 266 11.63 -16.53 -9.19
C ALA A 266 10.53 -17.30 -8.45
N ALA A 267 9.97 -16.71 -7.38
CA ALA A 267 8.85 -17.31 -6.65
C ALA A 267 7.60 -17.44 -7.53
N LEU A 268 7.23 -16.37 -8.25
CA LEU A 268 6.07 -16.35 -9.16
C LEU A 268 6.22 -17.33 -10.34
N SER A 269 7.44 -17.58 -10.80
CA SER A 269 7.71 -18.57 -11.87
C SER A 269 7.43 -20.02 -11.45
N SER A 270 7.26 -20.29 -10.14
CA SER A 270 6.80 -21.59 -9.65
C SER A 270 5.32 -21.83 -9.92
N VAL A 271 4.53 -20.77 -10.14
CA VAL A 271 3.11 -20.84 -10.49
C VAL A 271 2.97 -21.06 -12.00
N LYS A 272 2.92 -22.33 -12.40
CA LYS A 272 2.83 -22.78 -13.80
C LYS A 272 1.39 -23.01 -14.25
N SER A 273 0.47 -23.28 -13.32
CA SER A 273 -0.95 -23.52 -13.62
C SER A 273 -1.77 -22.26 -13.95
N VAL A 274 -1.14 -21.08 -13.86
CA VAL A 274 -1.78 -19.77 -14.05
C VAL A 274 -0.94 -18.92 -15.00
N PRO A 275 -1.33 -18.81 -16.29
CA PRO A 275 -0.59 -18.04 -17.30
C PRO A 275 -0.34 -16.57 -16.90
N GLU A 276 -1.24 -15.98 -16.12
CA GLU A 276 -1.14 -14.61 -15.61
C GLU A 276 0.09 -14.41 -14.71
N ALA A 277 0.59 -15.47 -14.06
CA ALA A 277 1.83 -15.39 -13.29
C ALA A 277 3.04 -15.16 -14.21
N ALA A 278 3.12 -15.89 -15.31
CA ALA A 278 4.15 -15.69 -16.32
C ALA A 278 4.01 -14.31 -17.01
N ALA A 279 2.78 -13.86 -17.27
CA ALA A 279 2.51 -12.54 -17.83
C ALA A 279 2.98 -11.42 -16.89
N LEU A 280 2.72 -11.53 -15.59
CA LEU A 280 3.21 -10.59 -14.59
C LEU A 280 4.74 -10.58 -14.49
N VAL A 281 5.39 -11.75 -14.56
CA VAL A 281 6.86 -11.84 -14.55
C VAL A 281 7.45 -11.16 -15.79
N ALA A 282 6.84 -11.34 -16.96
CA ALA A 282 7.28 -10.72 -18.21
C ALA A 282 7.07 -9.21 -18.23
N GLU A 283 5.93 -8.75 -17.70
CA GLU A 283 5.57 -7.33 -17.64
C GLU A 283 5.05 -6.95 -16.24
N PRO A 284 5.96 -6.61 -15.31
CA PRO A 284 5.63 -6.23 -13.94
C PRO A 284 4.87 -4.90 -13.84
N ASN A 285 3.55 -4.97 -13.78
CA ASN A 285 2.69 -3.81 -13.56
C ASN A 285 1.45 -4.19 -12.74
N GLU A 286 0.79 -3.19 -12.15
CA GLU A 286 -0.39 -3.36 -11.31
C GLU A 286 -1.51 -4.09 -12.06
N ALA A 287 -1.76 -3.76 -13.32
CA ALA A 287 -2.84 -4.36 -14.11
C ALA A 287 -2.66 -5.89 -14.27
N ASN A 288 -1.43 -6.35 -14.54
CA ASN A 288 -1.13 -7.77 -14.62
C ASN A 288 -1.17 -8.45 -13.25
N ALA A 289 -0.77 -7.74 -12.19
CA ALA A 289 -0.87 -8.27 -10.84
C ALA A 289 -2.32 -8.46 -10.40
N ARG A 290 -3.20 -7.48 -10.65
CA ARG A 290 -4.64 -7.59 -10.37
C ARG A 290 -5.30 -8.73 -11.14
N LYS A 291 -4.97 -8.90 -12.43
CA LYS A 291 -5.44 -10.06 -13.22
C LYS A 291 -5.01 -11.39 -12.59
N LEU A 292 -3.75 -11.50 -12.16
CA LEU A 292 -3.27 -12.69 -11.47
C LEU A 292 -4.09 -12.96 -10.20
N VAL A 293 -4.26 -11.93 -9.35
CA VAL A 293 -5.01 -12.02 -8.08
C VAL A 293 -6.45 -12.48 -8.31
N ASP A 294 -7.13 -11.93 -9.32
CA ASP A 294 -8.50 -12.30 -9.65
C ASP A 294 -8.60 -13.77 -10.08
N VAL A 295 -7.65 -14.25 -10.89
CA VAL A 295 -7.65 -15.64 -11.40
C VAL A 295 -7.31 -16.66 -10.32
N ILE A 296 -6.45 -16.32 -9.35
CA ILE A 296 -6.07 -17.23 -8.26
C ILE A 296 -7.08 -17.29 -7.12
N ALA A 297 -8.10 -16.42 -7.13
CA ALA A 297 -9.05 -16.27 -6.02
C ALA A 297 -9.68 -17.60 -5.58
N GLU A 298 -9.87 -18.58 -6.46
CA GLU A 298 -10.42 -19.90 -6.13
C GLU A 298 -9.47 -21.07 -6.48
N LYS A 299 -8.18 -20.79 -6.69
CA LYS A 299 -7.20 -21.82 -7.05
C LYS A 299 -6.44 -22.35 -5.84
N ASP A 300 -6.22 -23.65 -5.85
CA ASP A 300 -5.28 -24.31 -4.95
C ASP A 300 -3.86 -24.28 -5.55
N LEU A 301 -3.01 -23.42 -5.00
CA LEU A 301 -1.61 -23.28 -5.41
C LEU A 301 -0.65 -23.99 -4.44
N THR A 302 -1.14 -24.75 -3.47
CA THR A 302 -0.32 -25.38 -2.43
C THR A 302 0.75 -26.31 -3.00
N GLY A 303 0.43 -27.05 -4.06
CA GLY A 303 1.38 -27.94 -4.74
C GLY A 303 2.51 -27.20 -5.48
N GLU A 304 2.32 -25.93 -5.82
CA GLU A 304 3.28 -25.13 -6.60
C GLU A 304 4.13 -24.20 -5.72
N VAL A 305 3.53 -23.60 -4.69
CA VAL A 305 4.22 -22.62 -3.82
C VAL A 305 4.31 -23.03 -2.36
N GLY A 306 3.71 -24.16 -1.96
CA GLY A 306 3.69 -24.59 -0.55
C GLY A 306 5.09 -24.77 0.05
N GLY A 307 6.05 -25.26 -0.74
CA GLY A 307 7.45 -25.37 -0.33
C GLY A 307 8.22 -24.04 -0.24
N LEU A 308 7.62 -22.94 -0.70
CA LEU A 308 8.18 -21.58 -0.63
C LEU A 308 7.56 -20.75 0.49
N LEU A 309 6.52 -21.26 1.16
CA LEU A 309 5.92 -20.58 2.30
C LEU A 309 6.94 -20.48 3.45
N PRO A 310 6.98 -19.35 4.17
CA PRO A 310 7.79 -19.24 5.37
C PRO A 310 7.41 -20.31 6.40
N ASP A 311 8.41 -20.80 7.14
CA ASP A 311 8.19 -21.72 8.26
C ASP A 311 7.29 -21.05 9.32
N LYS A 312 6.31 -21.78 9.88
CA LYS A 312 5.39 -21.24 10.89
C LYS A 312 6.11 -20.70 12.13
N ASN A 313 7.25 -21.29 12.51
CA ASN A 313 8.09 -20.82 13.62
C ASN A 313 8.82 -19.52 13.30
N SER A 314 8.90 -19.14 12.02
CA SER A 314 9.48 -17.87 11.58
C SER A 314 8.47 -16.72 11.61
N TYR A 315 7.19 -16.97 11.83
CA TYR A 315 6.17 -15.92 11.85
C TYR A 315 6.50 -14.89 12.94
N LYS A 316 6.52 -13.62 12.57
CA LYS A 316 7.01 -12.51 13.40
C LYS A 316 5.94 -11.51 13.72
#